data_AF-A0A377DF76-F1
#
_entry.id   AF-A0A377DF76-F1
#
_cell.length_a   1.000
_cell.length_b   1.000
_cell.length_c   1.000
_cell.angle_alpha   90.00
_cell.angle_beta   90.00
_cell.angle_gamma   90.00
#
_symmetry.space_group_name_H-M   'P 1'
#
loop_
_entity.id
_entity.type
_entity.pdbx_description
1 polymer ?
#
loop_
_entity_poly.entity_id
_entity_poly.type
_entity_poly.pdbx_seq_one_letter_code
_entity_poly.pdbx_strand_id
1 'polypeptide(L)'
;MQNFFTTLSNTVKQANKDIDAAKLKLTTEIVAIGEIKTETETTRFYVDYDDLMLYLLKEAAKKMINTCNEYQKRHGKKTLFEVPEV
;
A
#
# COMPACT_ATOMS: atom_id res chain seq x y z
N MET A 1 23.26 30.80 13.67
CA MET A 1 23.81 29.56 13.08
C MET A 1 23.51 28.33 13.94
N GLN A 2 23.75 28.35 15.26
CA GLN A 2 23.52 27.21 16.15
C GLN A 2 22.05 26.72 16.19
N ASN A 3 21.08 27.62 16.32
CA ASN A 3 19.65 27.26 16.37
C ASN A 3 19.17 26.54 15.10
N PHE A 4 19.71 26.91 13.93
CA PHE A 4 19.41 26.23 12.67
C PHE A 4 19.83 24.76 12.72
N PHE A 5 21.06 24.48 13.15
CA PHE A 5 21.56 23.11 13.25
C PHE A 5 20.87 22.29 14.34
N THR A 6 20.45 22.93 15.44
CA THR A 6 19.64 22.25 16.47
C THR A 6 18.30 21.78 15.91
N THR A 7 17.58 22.64 15.21
CA THR A 7 16.29 22.29 14.58
C THR A 7 16.47 21.20 13.51
N LEU A 8 17.49 21.33 12.67
CA LEU A 8 17.81 20.32 11.66
C LEU A 8 18.15 18.97 12.31
N SER A 9 19.00 18.96 13.35
CA SER A 9 19.37 17.74 14.08
C SER A 9 18.15 17.05 14.67
N ASN A 10 17.23 17.79 15.26
CA ASN A 10 15.99 17.24 15.81
C ASN A 10 15.11 16.63 14.71
N THR A 11 14.98 17.32 13.57
CA THR A 11 14.21 16.83 12.41
C THR A 11 14.79 15.53 11.88
N VAL A 12 16.11 15.48 11.68
CA VAL A 12 16.80 14.28 11.17
C VAL A 12 16.68 13.11 12.13
N LYS A 13 16.84 13.36 13.44
CA LYS A 13 16.68 12.31 14.47
C LYS A 13 15.28 11.71 14.47
N GLN A 14 14.25 12.55 14.31
CA GLN A 14 12.88 12.05 14.25
C GLN A 14 12.63 11.28 12.95
N ALA A 15 13.00 11.83 11.80
CA ALA A 15 12.88 11.15 10.52
C ALA A 15 13.62 9.80 10.49
N ASN A 16 14.77 9.69 11.17
CA ASN A 16 15.50 8.43 11.31
C ASN A 16 14.72 7.38 12.11
N LYS A 17 14.04 7.79 13.20
CA LYS A 17 13.17 6.87 13.95
C LYS A 17 11.97 6.43 13.12
N ASP A 18 11.38 7.37 12.39
CA ASP A 18 10.20 7.11 11.58
C ASP A 18 10.52 6.14 10.42
N ILE A 19 11.69 6.29 9.76
CA ILE A 19 12.12 5.37 8.70
C ILE A 19 12.50 3.98 9.24
N ASP A 20 13.13 3.91 10.42
CA ASP A 20 13.44 2.63 11.06
C ASP A 20 12.16 1.86 11.45
N ALA A 21 11.16 2.57 11.99
CA ALA A 21 9.85 2.00 12.30
C ALA A 21 9.12 1.52 11.02
N ALA A 22 9.14 2.32 9.95
CA ALA A 22 8.57 1.93 8.66
C ALA A 22 9.26 0.70 8.07
N LYS A 23 10.60 0.62 8.16
CA LYS A 23 11.39 -0.52 7.70
C LYS A 23 11.04 -1.81 8.45
N LEU A 24 10.90 -1.72 9.77
CA LEU A 24 10.50 -2.86 10.59
C LEU A 24 9.11 -3.35 10.19
N LYS A 25 8.14 -2.42 10.06
CA LYS A 25 6.79 -2.77 9.63
C LYS A 25 6.76 -3.39 8.25
N LEU A 26 7.48 -2.83 7.27
CA LEU A 26 7.58 -3.39 5.92
C LEU A 26 8.09 -4.83 5.93
N THR A 27 9.07 -5.13 6.76
CA THR A 27 9.59 -6.51 6.91
C THR A 27 8.49 -7.46 7.35
N THR A 28 7.70 -7.08 8.35
CA THR A 28 6.56 -7.88 8.85
C THR A 28 5.48 -8.06 7.78
N GLU A 29 5.07 -6.98 7.13
CA GLU A 29 3.99 -7.04 6.12
C GLU A 29 4.40 -7.85 4.87
N ILE A 30 5.68 -7.83 4.48
CA ILE A 30 6.18 -8.66 3.37
C ILE A 30 6.03 -10.15 3.69
N VAL A 31 6.32 -10.56 4.93
CA VAL A 31 6.12 -11.96 5.37
C VAL A 31 4.63 -12.32 5.33
N ALA A 32 3.77 -11.47 5.88
CA ALA A 32 2.32 -11.68 5.89
C ALA A 32 1.74 -11.79 4.46
N ILE A 33 2.20 -10.97 3.51
CA ILE A 33 1.81 -11.06 2.10
C ILE A 33 2.21 -12.42 1.51
N GLY A 34 3.38 -12.96 1.86
CA GLY A 34 3.82 -14.28 1.42
C GLY A 34 2.93 -15.42 1.94
N GLU A 35 2.49 -15.32 3.20
CA GLU A 35 1.55 -16.26 3.81
C GLU A 35 0.18 -16.21 3.10
N ILE A 36 -0.39 -15.02 2.93
CA ILE A 36 -1.68 -14.80 2.25
C ILE A 36 -1.61 -15.27 0.79
N LYS A 37 -0.49 -15.04 0.10
CA LYS A 37 -0.27 -15.55 -1.26
C LYS A 37 -0.39 -17.08 -1.29
N THR A 38 0.26 -17.78 -0.37
CA THR A 38 0.23 -19.25 -0.30
C THR A 38 -1.19 -19.77 -0.05
N GLU A 39 -1.95 -19.12 0.82
CA GLU A 39 -3.37 -19.42 1.04
C GLU A 39 -4.20 -19.19 -0.25
N THR A 40 -3.97 -18.05 -0.90
CA THR A 40 -4.65 -17.64 -2.15
C THR A 40 -4.42 -18.64 -3.29
N GLU A 41 -3.20 -19.16 -3.46
CA GLU A 41 -2.85 -20.14 -4.50
C GLU A 41 -3.69 -21.43 -4.43
N THR A 42 -4.17 -21.79 -3.24
CA THR A 42 -5.00 -22.98 -3.03
C THR A 42 -6.49 -22.69 -2.95
N THR A 43 -6.87 -21.41 -2.97
CA THR A 43 -8.26 -20.95 -2.84
C THR A 43 -8.99 -21.08 -4.18
N ARG A 44 -10.23 -21.58 -4.16
CA ARG A 44 -11.08 -21.68 -5.36
C ARG A 44 -11.83 -20.36 -5.56
N PHE A 45 -11.58 -19.69 -6.68
CA PHE A 45 -12.21 -18.41 -7.04
C PHE A 45 -13.47 -18.54 -7.92
N TYR A 46 -13.72 -19.70 -8.52
CA TYR A 46 -14.95 -19.93 -9.28
C TYR A 46 -16.05 -20.41 -8.34
N VAL A 47 -16.84 -19.46 -7.83
CA VAL A 47 -17.93 -19.69 -6.88
C VAL A 47 -19.14 -18.87 -7.29
N ASP A 48 -20.31 -19.27 -6.80
CA ASP A 48 -21.56 -18.51 -7.00
C ASP A 48 -21.59 -17.34 -6.00
N TYR A 49 -21.21 -16.16 -6.48
CA TYR A 49 -21.14 -14.95 -5.66
C TYR A 49 -22.50 -14.26 -5.62
N ASP A 50 -23.00 -14.01 -4.40
CA ASP A 50 -24.14 -13.12 -4.21
C ASP A 50 -23.75 -11.64 -4.36
N ASP A 51 -24.75 -10.76 -4.45
CA ASP A 51 -24.56 -9.33 -4.64
C ASP A 51 -23.72 -8.68 -3.53
N LEU A 52 -23.84 -9.16 -2.29
CA LEU A 52 -23.09 -8.64 -1.16
C LEU A 52 -21.60 -9.04 -1.27
N MET A 53 -21.31 -10.29 -1.61
CA MET A 53 -19.94 -10.77 -1.85
C MET A 53 -19.30 -10.02 -3.04
N LEU A 54 -20.03 -9.84 -4.13
CA LEU A 54 -19.57 -9.04 -5.27
C LEU A 54 -19.26 -7.60 -4.87
N TYR A 55 -20.13 -6.98 -4.06
CA TYR A 55 -19.91 -5.63 -3.55
C TYR A 55 -18.65 -5.54 -2.70
N LEU A 56 -18.46 -6.49 -1.77
CA LEU A 56 -17.30 -6.53 -0.88
C LEU A 56 -15.98 -6.68 -1.65
N LEU A 57 -15.93 -7.59 -2.64
CA LEU A 57 -14.74 -7.80 -3.46
C LEU A 57 -14.40 -6.55 -4.29
N LYS A 58 -15.40 -5.93 -4.91
CA LYS A 58 -15.22 -4.69 -5.69
C LYS A 58 -14.72 -3.54 -4.82
N GLU A 59 -15.30 -3.33 -3.64
CA GLU A 59 -14.89 -2.25 -2.75
C GLU A 59 -13.51 -2.50 -2.13
N ALA A 60 -13.16 -3.75 -1.82
CA ALA A 60 -11.80 -4.09 -1.38
C ALA A 60 -10.76 -3.76 -2.47
N ALA A 61 -11.02 -4.14 -3.73
CA ALA A 61 -10.14 -3.81 -4.85
C ALA A 61 -10.03 -2.29 -5.07
N LYS A 62 -11.16 -1.57 -5.01
CA LYS A 62 -11.23 -0.12 -5.23
C LYS A 62 -10.40 0.67 -4.22
N LYS A 63 -10.35 0.25 -2.95
CA LYS A 63 -9.51 0.88 -1.92
C LYS A 63 -8.02 0.85 -2.29
N MET A 64 -7.53 -0.30 -2.76
CA MET A 64 -6.14 -0.43 -3.19
C MET A 64 -5.86 0.38 -4.46
N ILE A 65 -6.76 0.33 -5.45
CA ILE A 65 -6.66 1.14 -6.68
C ILE A 65 -6.54 2.63 -6.34
N ASN A 66 -7.38 3.14 -5.43
CA ASN A 66 -7.32 4.54 -5.01
C ASN A 66 -5.99 4.89 -4.35
N THR A 67 -5.51 4.05 -3.43
CA THR A 67 -4.22 4.23 -2.75
C THR A 67 -3.06 4.27 -3.75
N CYS A 68 -3.04 3.33 -4.71
CA CYS A 68 -2.06 3.28 -5.79
C CYS A 68 -2.12 4.53 -6.68
N ASN A 69 -3.31 4.97 -7.05
CA ASN A 69 -3.51 6.16 -7.88
C ASN A 69 -3.01 7.44 -7.17
N GLU A 70 -3.32 7.60 -5.89
CA GLU A 70 -2.83 8.72 -5.08
C GLU A 70 -1.30 8.72 -4.96
N TYR A 71 -0.72 7.55 -4.71
CA TYR A 71 0.74 7.37 -4.66
C TYR A 71 1.38 7.75 -6.01
N GLN A 72 0.89 7.17 -7.11
CA GLN A 72 1.40 7.48 -8.45
C GLN A 72 1.26 8.96 -8.79
N LYS A 73 0.14 9.60 -8.46
CA LYS A 73 -0.08 11.04 -8.66
C LYS A 73 0.93 11.88 -7.88
N ARG A 74 1.17 11.55 -6.60
CA ARG A 74 2.18 12.21 -5.77
C ARG A 74 3.59 12.11 -6.38
N HIS A 75 3.87 11.00 -7.05
CA HIS A 75 5.17 10.71 -7.67
C HIS A 75 5.23 11.02 -9.17
N GLY A 76 4.29 11.82 -9.71
CA GLY A 76 4.43 12.46 -11.02
C GLY A 76 3.69 11.79 -12.19
N LYS A 77 2.82 10.80 -11.93
CA LYS A 77 1.91 10.28 -12.97
C LYS A 77 0.89 11.36 -13.36
N LYS A 78 0.86 11.70 -14.65
CA LYS A 78 0.00 12.76 -15.22
C LYS A 78 -1.14 12.22 -16.07
N THR A 79 -0.92 11.08 -16.74
CA THR A 79 -1.91 10.46 -17.62
C THR A 79 -2.69 9.37 -16.90
N LEU A 80 -3.97 9.26 -17.23
CA LEU A 80 -4.80 8.13 -16.85
C LEU A 80 -4.40 6.95 -17.74
N PHE A 81 -4.27 5.77 -17.15
CA PHE A 81 -4.11 4.52 -17.91
C PHE A 81 -5.45 3.82 -17.86
N GLU A 82 -5.98 3.50 -19.03
CA GLU A 82 -7.16 2.64 -19.15
C GLU A 82 -6.71 1.19 -18.99
N VAL A 83 -7.51 0.41 -18.26
CA VAL A 83 -7.29 -1.03 -18.15
C VAL A 83 -7.82 -1.65 -19.44
N PRO A 84 -7.02 -2.44 -20.18
CA PRO A 84 -7.50 -3.14 -21.37
C PRO A 84 -8.66 -4.09 -21.01
N GLU A 85 -9.51 -4.40 -21.99
CA GLU A 85 -10.61 -5.36 -21.79
C GLU A 85 -10.08 -6.73 -21.34
N VAL A 86 -10.79 -7.34 -20.40
CA VAL A 86 -10.47 -8.60 -19.70
C VAL A 86 -11.35 -9.75 -20.15
#